data_AF-A0A7V4J6N3-F1
#
_entry.id   AF-A0A7V4J6N3-F1
#
_cell.length_a   1.000
_cell.length_b   1.000
_cell.length_c   1.000
_cell.angle_alpha   90.00
_cell.angle_beta   90.00
_cell.angle_gamma   90.00
#
_symmetry.space_group_name_H-M   'P 1'
#
loop_
_entity.id
_entity.type
_entity.pdbx_description
1 polymer ?
#
loop_
_entity_poly.entity_id
_entity_poly.type
_entity_poly.pdbx_seq_one_letter_code
_entity_poly.pdbx_strand_id
1 'polypeptide(L)'
;MADELVRMENITKTYGRVTALQDVNFHVNQREIVGLVGDNGAGKSTLIKILAGATRADCGTIYFRGQPVKIENTADAIALGVETIYQDSALVNQLSVSRNLFLGREPTRPWGFLRVLDKSY
;
A
#
# COMPACT_ATOMS: atom_id res chain seq x y z
N MET A 1 7.74 11.38 -22.47
CA MET A 1 7.21 11.89 -21.18
C MET A 1 7.02 10.67 -20.30
N ALA A 2 7.61 10.63 -19.11
CA ALA A 2 7.50 9.47 -18.23
C ALA A 2 6.04 9.32 -17.78
N ASP A 3 5.52 8.09 -17.84
CA ASP A 3 4.15 7.78 -17.45
C ASP A 3 4.10 7.64 -15.92
N GLU A 4 3.62 8.68 -15.24
CA GLU A 4 3.59 8.77 -13.78
C GLU A 4 2.61 7.74 -13.19
N LEU A 5 3.10 6.86 -12.32
CA LEU A 5 2.28 5.81 -11.69
C LEU A 5 1.66 6.29 -10.39
N VAL A 6 2.47 6.90 -9.52
CA VAL A 6 2.05 7.44 -8.22
C VAL A 6 2.56 8.87 -8.09
N ARG A 7 1.72 9.78 -7.61
CA ARG A 7 2.13 11.10 -7.16
C ARG A 7 1.45 11.45 -5.85
N MET A 8 2.22 12.01 -4.94
CA MET A 8 1.80 12.42 -3.60
C MET A 8 2.18 13.89 -3.46
N GLU A 9 1.19 14.74 -3.20
CA GLU A 9 1.39 16.19 -3.11
C GLU A 9 1.03 16.70 -1.73
N ASN A 10 1.91 17.52 -1.17
CA ASN A 10 1.72 18.23 0.10
C ASN A 10 1.28 17.30 1.23
N ILE A 11 1.86 16.09 1.28
CA ILE A 11 1.50 15.09 2.28
C ILE A 11 2.03 15.51 3.63
N THR A 12 1.10 15.69 4.56
CA THR A 12 1.40 16.02 5.96
C THR A 12 0.80 14.96 6.87
N LYS A 13 1.59 14.55 7.87
CA LYS A 13 1.15 13.60 8.89
C LYS A 13 1.74 13.93 10.25
N THR A 14 0.87 14.06 11.23
CA THR A 14 1.18 14.36 12.63
C THR A 14 0.68 13.26 13.55
N TYR A 15 1.47 12.95 14.57
CA TYR A 15 1.14 12.04 15.66
C TYR A 15 1.26 12.79 16.98
N GLY A 16 0.13 13.25 17.51
CA GLY A 16 0.10 14.09 18.72
C GLY A 16 0.88 15.39 18.53
N ARG A 17 2.04 15.50 19.17
CA ARG A 17 2.92 16.68 19.08
C ARG A 17 4.04 16.55 18.03
N VAL A 18 4.16 15.39 17.37
CA VAL A 18 5.25 15.11 16.44
C VAL A 18 4.74 15.14 15.01
N THR A 19 5.28 16.05 14.19
CA THR A 19 5.04 16.07 12.75
C THR A 19 5.99 15.09 12.08
N ALA A 20 5.47 13.96 11.60
CA ALA A 20 6.26 12.91 10.95
C ALA A 20 6.49 13.18 9.46
N LEU A 21 5.56 13.89 8.80
CA LEU A 21 5.70 14.39 7.44
C LEU A 21 5.15 15.81 7.39
N GLN A 22 5.88 16.71 6.73
CA GLN A 22 5.49 18.11 6.56
C GLN A 22 5.62 18.49 5.09
N ASP A 23 4.47 18.69 4.43
CA ASP A 23 4.34 19.13 3.03
C ASP A 23 5.21 18.33 2.04
N VAL A 24 5.24 17.00 2.22
CA VAL A 24 6.09 16.11 1.42
C VAL A 24 5.49 15.89 0.03
N ASN A 25 6.33 16.07 -1.00
CA ASN A 25 6.02 15.74 -2.37
C ASN A 25 6.85 14.53 -2.82
N PHE A 26 6.20 13.53 -3.43
CA PHE A 26 6.84 12.29 -3.85
C PHE A 26 6.15 11.75 -5.10
N HIS A 27 6.92 11.19 -6.03
CA HIS A 27 6.36 10.55 -7.22
C HIS A 27 7.17 9.33 -7.62
N VAL A 28 6.53 8.42 -8.34
CA VAL A 28 7.13 7.23 -8.93
C VAL A 28 6.53 7.02 -10.31
N ASN A 29 7.37 6.84 -11.31
CA ASN A 29 6.95 6.53 -12.67
C ASN A 29 6.71 5.03 -12.85
N GLN A 30 5.98 4.67 -13.91
CA GLN A 30 5.84 3.28 -14.30
C GLN A 30 7.21 2.66 -14.59
N ARG A 31 7.43 1.45 -14.06
CA ARG A 31 8.67 0.67 -14.22
C ARG A 31 9.91 1.33 -13.58
N GLU A 32 9.72 2.28 -12.69
CA GLU A 32 10.80 2.91 -11.94
C GLU A 32 11.08 2.14 -10.64
N ILE A 33 12.36 2.05 -10.27
CA ILE A 33 12.80 1.57 -8.95
C ILE A 33 13.29 2.79 -8.17
N VAL A 34 12.62 3.09 -7.06
CA VAL A 34 12.93 4.25 -6.22
C VAL A 34 13.44 3.80 -4.86
N GLY A 35 14.59 4.34 -4.46
CA GLY A 35 15.15 4.17 -3.12
C GLY A 35 14.78 5.37 -2.25
N LEU A 36 13.98 5.15 -1.21
CA LEU A 36 13.67 6.17 -0.19
C LEU A 36 14.63 6.03 0.99
N VAL A 37 15.61 6.93 1.09
CA VAL A 37 16.69 6.91 2.09
C VAL A 37 16.66 8.14 2.99
N GLY A 38 17.25 8.03 4.18
CA GLY A 38 17.28 9.08 5.21
C GLY A 38 17.36 8.49 6.61
N ASP A 39 17.55 9.33 7.61
CA ASP A 39 17.76 8.90 9.00
C ASP A 39 16.52 8.22 9.64
N ASN A 40 16.76 7.50 10.73
CA ASN A 40 15.67 6.96 11.54
C ASN A 40 14.81 8.10 12.09
N GLY A 41 13.49 8.00 11.89
CA GLY A 41 12.55 9.07 12.26
C GLY A 41 12.27 10.10 11.16
N ALA A 42 12.97 10.08 10.03
CA ALA A 42 12.73 11.01 8.91
C ALA A 42 11.38 10.84 8.17
N GLY A 43 10.44 10.05 8.69
CA GLY A 43 9.10 9.88 8.11
C GLY A 43 8.97 8.86 6.97
N LYS A 44 10.06 8.23 6.53
CA LYS A 44 10.06 7.26 5.41
C LYS A 44 8.97 6.18 5.53
N SER A 45 8.93 5.48 6.66
CA SER A 45 7.94 4.43 6.91
C SER A 45 6.52 4.99 7.02
N THR A 46 6.36 6.23 7.48
CA THR A 46 5.07 6.92 7.52
C THR A 46 4.56 7.19 6.10
N LEU A 47 5.42 7.68 5.20
CA LEU A 47 5.07 7.93 3.80
C LEU A 47 4.60 6.65 3.10
N ILE A 48 5.35 5.55 3.28
CA ILE A 48 4.98 4.24 2.72
C ILE A 48 3.68 3.70 3.34
N LYS A 49 3.48 3.84 4.66
CA LYS A 49 2.23 3.44 5.32
C LYS A 49 1.01 4.21 4.81
N ILE A 50 1.18 5.48 4.44
CA ILE A 50 0.11 6.28 3.83
C ILE A 50 -0.25 5.71 2.46
N LEU A 51 0.74 5.49 1.60
CA LEU A 51 0.53 4.93 0.27
C LEU A 51 -0.06 3.50 0.33
N ALA A 52 0.32 2.71 1.33
CA ALA A 52 -0.20 1.37 1.59
C ALA A 52 -1.59 1.35 2.25
N GLY A 53 -2.16 2.51 2.61
CA GLY A 53 -3.45 2.59 3.30
C GLY A 53 -3.44 2.11 4.75
N ALA A 54 -2.27 1.84 5.33
CA ALA A 54 -2.12 1.45 6.73
C ALA A 54 -2.26 2.63 7.71
N THR A 55 -2.08 3.85 7.22
CA THR A 55 -2.41 5.08 7.95
C THR A 55 -2.91 6.15 6.97
N ARG A 56 -3.65 7.14 7.46
CA ARG A 56 -4.16 8.23 6.62
C ARG A 56 -3.25 9.44 6.75
N ALA A 57 -3.02 10.16 5.65
CA ALA A 57 -2.46 11.51 5.72
C ALA A 57 -3.47 12.45 6.40
N ASP A 58 -2.97 13.50 7.04
CA ASP A 58 -3.84 14.54 7.61
C ASP A 58 -4.19 15.59 6.55
N CYS A 59 -3.25 15.86 5.62
CA CYS A 59 -3.43 16.74 4.48
C CYS A 59 -2.73 16.18 3.22
N GLY A 60 -3.07 16.77 2.07
CA GLY A 60 -2.47 16.47 0.78
C GLY A 60 -3.30 15.54 -0.09
N THR A 61 -2.82 15.28 -1.31
CA THR A 61 -3.54 14.51 -2.33
C THR A 61 -2.65 13.43 -2.90
N ILE A 62 -3.23 12.24 -3.12
CA ILE A 62 -2.56 11.12 -3.79
C ILE A 62 -3.21 10.92 -5.14
N TYR A 63 -2.39 10.73 -6.17
CA TYR A 63 -2.80 10.41 -7.53
C TYR A 63 -2.23 9.06 -7.91
N PHE A 64 -3.03 8.25 -8.60
CA PHE A 64 -2.61 6.99 -9.19
C PHE A 64 -2.92 7.04 -10.69
N ARG A 65 -1.89 6.88 -11.54
CA ARG A 65 -2.00 7.03 -13.00
C ARG A 65 -2.70 8.34 -13.41
N GLY A 66 -2.31 9.43 -12.77
CA GLY A 66 -2.86 10.78 -13.00
C GLY A 66 -4.24 11.06 -12.41
N GLN A 67 -4.94 10.07 -11.84
CA GLN A 67 -6.26 10.27 -11.24
C GLN A 67 -6.16 10.43 -9.72
N PRO A 68 -6.85 11.41 -9.11
CA PRO A 68 -6.87 11.54 -7.66
C PRO A 68 -7.55 10.31 -7.04
N VAL A 69 -6.92 9.73 -6.03
CA VAL A 69 -7.42 8.54 -5.32
C VAL A 69 -7.54 8.83 -3.84
N LYS A 70 -8.53 8.20 -3.21
CA LYS A 70 -8.69 8.20 -1.76
C LYS A 70 -8.35 6.82 -1.24
N ILE A 71 -7.29 6.71 -0.45
CA ILE A 71 -6.85 5.47 0.17
C ILE A 71 -7.21 5.57 1.66
N GLU A 72 -8.29 4.91 2.05
CA GLU A 72 -8.84 4.98 3.41
C GLU A 72 -8.39 3.83 4.30
N ASN A 73 -8.02 2.71 3.69
CA ASN A 73 -7.58 1.48 4.32
C ASN A 73 -6.67 0.67 3.35
N THR A 74 -6.12 -0.45 3.84
CA THR A 74 -5.23 -1.31 3.05
C THR A 74 -5.92 -1.98 1.86
N ALA A 75 -7.22 -2.30 1.95
CA ALA A 75 -7.95 -2.90 0.85
C ALA A 75 -8.08 -1.94 -0.35
N ASP A 76 -8.20 -0.63 -0.11
CA ASP A 76 -8.22 0.38 -1.17
C ASP A 76 -6.87 0.43 -1.90
N ALA A 77 -5.76 0.42 -1.16
CA ALA A 77 -4.41 0.41 -1.74
C ALA A 77 -4.19 -0.84 -2.59
N ILE A 78 -4.60 -2.00 -2.08
CA ILE A 78 -4.56 -3.29 -2.79
C ILE A 78 -5.39 -3.24 -4.08
N ALA A 79 -6.59 -2.65 -4.04
CA ALA A 79 -7.45 -2.52 -5.21
C ALA A 79 -6.83 -1.63 -6.30
N LEU A 80 -5.95 -0.70 -5.93
CA LEU A 80 -5.14 0.10 -6.86
C LEU A 80 -3.91 -0.66 -7.38
N GLY A 81 -3.58 -1.83 -6.82
CA GLY A 81 -2.38 -2.60 -7.13
C GLY A 81 -1.14 -2.17 -6.34
N VAL A 82 -1.32 -1.48 -5.21
CA VAL A 82 -0.24 -1.11 -4.30
C VAL A 82 -0.11 -2.20 -3.23
N GLU A 83 1.02 -2.89 -3.22
CA GLU A 83 1.38 -3.90 -2.22
C GLU A 83 2.60 -3.46 -1.42
N THR A 84 2.65 -3.80 -0.14
CA THR A 84 3.81 -3.51 0.71
C THR A 84 4.27 -4.78 1.42
N ILE A 85 5.57 -5.04 1.35
CA ILE A 85 6.23 -6.10 2.12
C ILE A 85 6.89 -5.43 3.32
N TYR A 86 6.44 -5.79 4.51
CA TYR A 86 7.02 -5.29 5.77
C TYR A 86 8.25 -6.10 6.17
N GLN A 87 9.11 -5.51 7.01
CA GLN A 87 10.36 -6.13 7.46
C GLN A 87 10.14 -7.42 8.25
N ASP A 88 9.06 -7.49 9.02
CA ASP A 88 8.69 -8.69 9.75
C ASP A 88 7.95 -9.67 8.83
N SER A 89 8.29 -10.96 8.97
CA SER A 89 7.68 -12.02 8.17
C SER A 89 6.21 -12.18 8.55
N ALA A 90 5.31 -11.73 7.67
CA ALA A 90 3.87 -11.91 7.82
C ALA A 90 3.41 -13.31 7.35
N LEU A 91 4.18 -14.34 7.68
CA LEU A 91 3.91 -15.72 7.27
C LEU A 91 3.16 -16.48 8.37
N VAL A 92 2.17 -17.27 7.96
CA VAL A 92 1.52 -18.27 8.79
C VAL A 92 2.20 -19.60 8.54
N ASN A 93 3.08 -19.99 9.46
CA ASN A 93 3.92 -21.18 9.31
C ASN A 93 3.13 -22.49 9.22
N GLN A 94 1.87 -22.50 9.67
CA GLN A 94 0.96 -23.64 9.57
C GLN A 94 0.30 -23.78 8.18
N LEU A 95 0.50 -22.80 7.30
CA LEU A 95 -0.03 -22.81 5.94
C LEU A 95 1.05 -23.17 4.93
N SER A 96 0.66 -23.81 3.83
CA SER A 96 1.54 -24.01 2.68
C SER A 96 1.99 -22.66 2.09
N VAL A 97 3.03 -22.69 1.27
CA VAL A 97 3.51 -21.50 0.53
C VAL A 97 2.39 -20.90 -0.32
N SER A 98 1.65 -21.75 -1.04
CA SER A 98 0.50 -21.34 -1.86
C SER A 98 -0.58 -20.67 -1.02
N ARG A 99 -0.88 -21.20 0.17
CA ARG A 99 -1.86 -20.61 1.08
C ARG A 99 -1.42 -19.30 1.70
N ASN A 100 -0.14 -19.14 1.98
CA ASN A 100 0.41 -17.85 2.39
C ASN A 100 0.31 -16.82 1.25
N LEU A 101 0.60 -17.23 0.00
CA LEU A 101 0.55 -16.35 -1.16
C LEU A 101 -0.85 -15.81 -1.45
N PHE A 102 -1.87 -16.65 -1.27
CA PHE A 102 -3.27 -16.28 -1.50
C PHE A 102 -4.03 -15.86 -0.24
N LEU A 103 -3.36 -15.66 0.89
CA LEU A 103 -4.03 -15.35 2.15
C LEU A 103 -4.77 -14.02 2.06
N GLY A 104 -6.08 -14.02 2.37
CA GLY A 104 -6.96 -12.87 2.20
C GLY A 104 -7.38 -12.59 0.75
N ARG A 105 -6.93 -13.42 -0.22
CA ARG A 105 -7.31 -13.40 -1.64
C ARG A 105 -7.49 -14.82 -2.16
N GLU A 106 -8.07 -15.66 -1.33
CA GLU A 106 -8.19 -17.09 -1.60
C GLU A 106 -8.97 -17.32 -2.90
N PRO A 107 -8.44 -18.10 -3.86
CA PRO A 107 -9.18 -18.50 -5.03
C PRO A 107 -10.52 -19.08 -4.63
N THR A 108 -11.58 -18.62 -5.29
CA THR A 108 -12.92 -19.14 -5.09
C THR A 108 -13.43 -19.74 -6.39
N ARG A 109 -14.21 -20.81 -6.27
CA ARG A 109 -14.92 -21.44 -7.36
C ARG A 109 -16.43 -21.21 -7.21
N PRO A 110 -17.17 -21.02 -8.31
CA PRO A 110 -18.61 -20.87 -8.24
C PRO A 110 -19.27 -22.20 -7.87
N TRP A 111 -20.24 -22.17 -6.96
CA TRP A 111 -21.16 -23.26 -6.65
C TRP A 111 -22.58 -22.73 -6.64
N GLY A 112 -23.17 -22.65 -7.84
CA GLY A 112 -24.44 -21.94 -8.04
C GLY A 112 -24.29 -20.44 -7.78
N PHE A 113 -25.12 -19.89 -6.89
CA PHE A 113 -25.08 -18.48 -6.49
C PHE A 113 -24.03 -18.18 -5.39
N LEU A 114 -23.38 -19.20 -4.84
CA LEU A 114 -22.35 -19.05 -3.81
C LEU A 114 -20.95 -19.15 -4.41
N ARG A 115 -19.99 -18.46 -3.78
CA ARG A 115 -18.56 -18.68 -4.02
C ARG A 115 -18.01 -19.57 -2.91
N VAL A 116 -17.40 -20.69 -3.27
CA VAL A 116 -16.78 -21.62 -2.33
C VAL A 116 -15.28 -21.50 -2.45
N LEU A 117 -14.58 -21.55 -1.32
CA LEU A 117 -13.14 -21.56 -1.27
C LEU A 117 -12.60 -22.75 -2.07
N ASP A 118 -11.75 -22.48 -3.05
CA ASP A 118 -11.00 -23.52 -3.72
C ASP A 118 -9.95 -24.06 -2.74
N LYS A 119 -9.78 -25.38 -2.64
CA LYS A 119 -8.80 -25.99 -1.74
C LYS A 119 -7.68 -26.69 -2.50
N SER A 120 -7.65 -26.54 -3.82
CA SER A 120 -6.72 -27.24 -4.72
C SER A 120 -5.35 -26.56 -4.85
N TYR A 121 -5.12 -25.43 -4.17
CA TYR A 121 -3.84 -24.72 -4.12
C TYR A 121 -3.06 -24.99 -2.84
#